data_AF-A0A9P9DTP9-F1
#
_entry.id   AF-A0A9P9DTP9-F1
#
_cell.length_a   1.000
_cell.length_b   1.000
_cell.length_c   1.000
_cell.angle_alpha   90.00
_cell.angle_beta   90.00
_cell.angle_gamma   90.00
#
_symmetry.space_group_name_H-M   'P 1'
#
loop_
_entity.id
_entity.type
_entity.pdbx_description
1 polymer ?
#
loop_
_entity_poly.entity_id
_entity_poly.type
_entity_poly.pdbx_seq_one_letter_code
_entity_poly.pdbx_strand_id
1 'polypeptide(L)'
;MDPEIESFLLFTESDVPPNTPHVSLELALGQILTENSDCNVLVTLRRSNDSNEGKPCILSWSQYDAAAAFMLFHHTPNNNGLRKIDIEGDPAAAPQAPLIVGGWNGSLRELTPGGSVRFMATLPKRYRRELVSGEKYELVWPGGEIAIWDWGSKEQHSGQRLDEKVPKICLPAARVTLEFNKFGLDAEAQGSPSPIAASERMEAPTLSVSLDCEKIVPQGGEVDVKISVLYEAPTGSPAITFHSYPFQWWYGPREGYRLYRRRENTWEKIEDDTTGFMIVDDPDVSINVSQDENFEDLQAGETWTTSHRLQAQGGLPDDTSVGDVFRYIFKGVKLDWWDWGDSSDHVETVVKLPCFIKGQVTEPQDNGGRPKLIVPASNAVEFTIAE
;
A
#
# COMPACT_ATOMS: atom_id res chain seq x y z
N MET A 1 -3.22 31.88 -8.81
CA MET A 1 -3.61 30.46 -8.86
C MET A 1 -5.02 30.44 -9.48
N ASP A 2 -5.65 29.29 -9.74
CA ASP A 2 -7.04 29.33 -10.25
C ASP A 2 -7.97 29.83 -9.11
N PRO A 3 -8.80 30.86 -9.33
CA PRO A 3 -9.65 31.44 -8.28
C PRO A 3 -10.56 30.42 -7.58
N GLU A 4 -10.93 29.34 -8.28
CA GLU A 4 -11.79 28.30 -7.72
C GLU A 4 -11.05 27.49 -6.66
N ILE A 5 -9.78 27.13 -6.89
CA ILE A 5 -8.94 26.44 -5.91
C ILE A 5 -8.59 27.37 -4.74
N GLU A 6 -8.28 28.65 -5.01
CA GLU A 6 -7.87 29.63 -3.98
C GLU A 6 -8.89 29.72 -2.84
N SER A 7 -10.19 29.57 -3.15
CA SER A 7 -11.26 29.64 -2.16
C SER A 7 -11.29 28.48 -1.14
N PHE A 8 -10.55 27.40 -1.40
CA PHE A 8 -10.49 26.22 -0.54
C PHE A 8 -9.18 26.05 0.22
N LEU A 9 -8.20 26.95 0.01
CA LEU A 9 -6.94 26.88 0.71
C LEU A 9 -7.09 27.32 2.16
N LEU A 10 -6.65 26.48 3.08
CA LEU A 10 -6.68 26.73 4.52
C LEU A 10 -5.36 27.35 5.01
N PHE A 11 -4.24 26.86 4.49
CA PHE A 11 -2.91 27.30 4.89
C PHE A 11 -2.00 27.45 3.66
N THR A 12 -1.20 28.51 3.67
CA THR A 12 -0.22 28.87 2.64
C THR A 12 1.18 28.95 3.23
N GLU A 13 2.20 29.12 2.38
CA GLU A 13 3.59 29.28 2.83
C GLU A 13 3.82 30.51 3.73
N SER A 14 2.88 31.46 3.76
CA SER A 14 2.95 32.65 4.60
C SER A 14 2.41 32.44 6.02
N ASP A 15 1.72 31.32 6.27
CA ASP A 15 1.01 31.07 7.54
C ASP A 15 1.88 30.33 8.57
N VAL A 16 3.19 30.20 8.32
CA VAL A 16 4.10 29.42 9.17
C VAL A 16 4.29 30.09 10.54
N PRO A 17 3.91 29.43 11.65
CA PRO A 17 4.05 30.02 12.98
C PRO A 17 5.51 30.10 13.44
N PRO A 18 5.88 31.13 14.20
CA PRO A 18 7.23 31.24 14.74
C PRO A 18 7.57 30.05 15.65
N ASN A 19 8.84 29.65 15.67
CA ASN A 19 9.38 28.54 16.47
C ASN A 19 8.82 27.14 16.14
N THR A 20 8.18 26.97 14.99
CA THR A 20 7.82 25.66 14.43
C THR A 20 8.78 25.28 13.31
N PRO A 21 8.94 23.98 13.01
CA PRO A 21 9.57 23.54 11.77
C PRO A 21 8.84 24.11 10.55
N HIS A 22 9.59 24.73 9.64
CA HIS A 22 9.04 25.24 8.38
C HIS A 22 9.00 24.10 7.35
N VAL A 23 7.85 23.44 7.22
CA VAL A 23 7.65 22.27 6.37
C VAL A 23 6.74 22.62 5.19
N SER A 24 7.11 22.17 3.98
CA SER A 24 6.29 22.24 2.77
C SER A 24 5.91 20.84 2.28
N LEU A 25 4.83 20.77 1.51
CA LEU A 25 4.35 19.57 0.85
C LEU A 25 4.45 19.74 -0.67
N GLU A 26 5.01 18.75 -1.37
CA GLU A 26 4.99 18.66 -2.83
C GLU A 26 4.25 17.37 -3.21
N LEU A 27 3.42 17.46 -4.25
CA LEU A 27 2.70 16.32 -4.82
C LEU A 27 3.18 16.10 -6.25
N ALA A 28 3.43 14.85 -6.62
CA ALA A 28 3.79 14.46 -7.97
C ALA A 28 3.14 13.14 -8.35
N LEU A 29 2.97 12.89 -9.64
CA LEU A 29 2.60 11.56 -10.12
C LEU A 29 3.85 10.69 -10.14
N GLY A 30 3.82 9.57 -9.41
CA GLY A 30 4.92 8.59 -9.45
C GLY A 30 4.93 7.78 -10.76
N GLN A 31 3.81 7.71 -11.46
CA GLN A 31 3.62 6.98 -12.71
C GLN A 31 2.45 7.57 -13.52
N ILE A 32 2.34 7.18 -14.79
CA ILE A 32 1.15 7.47 -15.59
C ILE A 32 -0.06 6.79 -14.93
N LEU A 33 -1.07 7.58 -14.59
CA LEU A 33 -2.33 7.04 -14.07
C LEU A 33 -3.11 6.42 -15.22
N THR A 34 -3.43 5.13 -15.05
CA THR A 34 -4.25 4.36 -15.98
C THR A 34 -5.38 3.69 -15.22
N GLU A 35 -6.37 3.19 -15.95
CA GLU A 35 -7.44 2.34 -15.41
C GLU A 35 -6.94 1.08 -14.70
N ASN A 36 -5.68 0.65 -14.84
CA ASN A 36 -5.14 -0.51 -14.12
C ASN A 36 -4.15 -0.13 -13.00
N SER A 37 -3.84 1.16 -12.86
CA SER A 37 -2.88 1.64 -11.88
C SER A 37 -3.55 1.93 -10.55
N ASP A 38 -2.91 1.54 -9.45
CA ASP A 38 -3.22 2.11 -8.14
C ASP A 38 -2.96 3.62 -8.22
N CYS A 39 -3.92 4.43 -7.79
CA CYS A 39 -3.89 5.88 -7.98
C CYS A 39 -2.91 6.52 -6.99
N ASN A 40 -1.62 6.28 -7.24
CA ASN A 40 -0.54 6.60 -6.33
C ASN A 40 0.03 7.99 -6.63
N VAL A 41 0.08 8.81 -5.59
CA VAL A 41 0.64 10.16 -5.61
C VAL A 41 1.91 10.13 -4.78
N LEU A 42 3.02 10.57 -5.37
CA LEU A 42 4.27 10.79 -4.65
C LEU A 42 4.11 12.04 -3.80
N VAL A 43 4.21 11.86 -2.50
CA VAL A 43 4.20 12.91 -1.49
C VAL A 43 5.63 13.19 -1.06
N THR A 44 6.06 14.44 -1.15
CA THR A 44 7.34 14.91 -0.60
C THR A 44 7.07 15.92 0.52
N LEU A 45 7.48 15.61 1.74
CA LEU A 45 7.57 16.61 2.81
C LEU A 45 8.99 17.14 2.85
N ARG A 46 9.15 18.46 2.77
CA ARG A 46 10.46 19.12 2.81
C ARG A 46 10.51 20.11 3.94
N ARG A 47 11.59 20.09 4.72
CA ARG A 47 11.86 21.12 5.71
C ARG A 47 12.82 22.16 5.14
N SER A 48 12.52 23.44 5.34
CA SER A 48 13.42 24.52 4.96
C SER A 48 14.62 24.62 5.90
N ASN A 49 15.64 25.41 5.52
CA ASN A 49 16.76 25.75 6.40
C ASN A 49 16.33 26.86 7.39
N ASP A 50 15.37 26.56 8.26
CA ASP A 50 14.89 27.47 9.28
C ASP A 50 15.95 27.77 10.35
N SER A 51 15.73 28.84 11.12
CA SER A 51 16.71 29.44 12.04
C SER A 51 17.03 28.60 13.28
N ASN A 52 16.48 27.39 13.42
CA ASN A 52 16.56 26.60 14.64
C ASN A 52 17.75 25.62 14.64
N GLU A 53 18.95 26.16 14.93
CA GLU A 53 20.20 25.51 15.37
C GLU A 53 20.65 24.20 14.65
N GLY A 54 20.14 23.92 13.45
CA GLY A 54 20.51 22.72 12.71
C GLY A 54 19.97 21.39 13.29
N LYS A 55 19.06 21.43 14.28
CA LYS A 55 18.48 20.21 14.88
C LYS A 55 17.45 19.59 13.94
N PRO A 56 17.36 18.26 13.80
CA PRO A 56 16.24 17.62 13.11
C PRO A 56 14.93 17.86 13.86
N CYS A 57 13.80 17.54 13.22
CA CYS A 57 12.51 17.48 13.89
C CYS A 57 11.78 16.20 13.51
N ILE A 58 10.91 15.73 14.40
CA ILE A 58 9.98 14.65 14.15
C ILE A 58 8.55 15.18 14.15
N LEU A 59 7.71 14.63 13.27
CA LEU A 59 6.30 15.01 13.16
C LEU A 59 5.46 13.79 12.78
N SER A 60 4.19 13.78 13.18
CA SER A 60 3.21 12.79 12.74
C SER A 60 2.35 13.36 11.63
N TRP A 61 2.50 12.83 10.42
CA TRP A 61 1.63 13.16 9.30
C TRP A 61 1.50 12.01 8.31
N SER A 62 0.29 11.78 7.88
CA SER A 62 -0.11 10.78 6.89
C SER A 62 -1.25 11.29 6.02
N GLN A 63 -1.51 10.56 4.93
CA GLN A 63 -2.68 10.79 4.07
C GLN A 63 -4.05 10.57 4.76
N TYR A 64 -4.08 10.17 6.04
CA TYR A 64 -5.31 9.93 6.81
C TYR A 64 -5.52 10.94 7.95
N ASP A 65 -4.54 11.79 8.24
CA ASP A 65 -4.65 12.75 9.33
C ASP A 65 -5.67 13.86 9.03
N ALA A 66 -6.28 14.38 10.11
CA ALA A 66 -7.35 15.37 10.18
C ALA A 66 -7.11 16.67 9.36
N ALA A 67 -7.26 16.55 8.04
CA ALA A 67 -7.34 17.56 6.98
C ALA A 67 -7.18 16.90 5.58
N ALA A 68 -6.81 15.61 5.52
CA ALA A 68 -6.44 14.86 4.31
C ALA A 68 -7.60 14.34 3.44
N ALA A 69 -8.68 15.10 3.34
CA ALA A 69 -9.49 15.01 2.14
C ALA A 69 -8.77 15.82 1.07
N PHE A 70 -7.91 15.17 0.27
CA PHE A 70 -7.52 15.77 -0.99
C PHE A 70 -8.79 16.22 -1.71
N MET A 71 -8.80 17.44 -2.23
CA MET A 71 -9.90 17.89 -3.06
C MET A 71 -9.61 17.50 -4.50
N LEU A 72 -10.62 17.05 -5.22
CA LEU A 72 -10.51 16.72 -6.63
C LEU A 72 -11.29 17.76 -7.45
N PHE A 73 -10.63 18.33 -8.46
CA PHE A 73 -11.26 19.26 -9.40
C PHE A 73 -11.14 18.73 -10.82
N HIS A 74 -12.20 18.80 -11.60
CA HIS A 74 -12.20 18.44 -13.01
C HIS A 74 -11.97 19.66 -13.91
N HIS A 75 -11.10 19.56 -14.92
CA HIS A 75 -10.97 20.57 -15.96
C HIS A 75 -12.16 20.53 -16.92
N THR A 76 -12.93 21.63 -16.99
CA THR A 76 -14.10 21.70 -17.86
C THR A 76 -13.70 22.03 -19.32
N PRO A 77 -14.21 21.29 -20.33
CA PRO A 77 -13.82 21.49 -21.73
C PRO A 77 -14.15 22.88 -22.29
N ASN A 78 -15.20 23.53 -21.77
CA ASN A 78 -15.81 24.67 -22.43
C ASN A 78 -15.22 26.02 -22.04
N ASN A 79 -14.46 26.12 -20.94
CA ASN A 79 -13.95 27.42 -20.45
C ASN A 79 -12.54 27.35 -19.83
N ASN A 80 -11.84 26.22 -19.89
CA ASN A 80 -10.54 26.03 -19.20
C ASN A 80 -10.64 26.30 -17.68
N GLY A 81 -11.85 26.21 -17.12
CA GLY A 81 -12.16 26.42 -15.71
C GLY A 81 -12.26 25.08 -14.99
N LEU A 82 -12.20 25.13 -13.66
CA LEU A 82 -12.27 23.94 -12.84
C LEU A 82 -13.72 23.66 -12.41
N ARG A 83 -13.96 22.48 -11.86
CA ARG A 83 -15.19 22.14 -11.15
C ARG A 83 -14.81 21.21 -10.02
N LYS A 84 -15.06 21.62 -8.78
CA LYS A 84 -14.90 20.73 -7.63
C LYS A 84 -15.79 19.49 -7.78
N ILE A 85 -15.24 18.33 -7.49
CA ILE A 85 -15.95 17.06 -7.40
C ILE A 85 -16.22 16.77 -5.93
N ASP A 86 -17.46 16.48 -5.60
CA ASP A 86 -17.84 16.05 -4.26
C ASP A 86 -17.56 14.55 -4.12
N ILE A 87 -16.60 14.20 -3.27
CA ILE A 87 -16.22 12.81 -3.00
C ILE A 87 -17.08 12.29 -1.86
N GLU A 88 -17.91 11.28 -2.11
CA GLU A 88 -18.81 10.71 -1.10
C GLU A 88 -18.06 10.11 0.10
N GLY A 89 -18.61 10.31 1.30
CA GLY A 89 -18.16 9.62 2.51
C GLY A 89 -16.88 10.17 3.14
N ASP A 90 -16.61 11.47 3.05
CA ASP A 90 -15.50 12.11 3.77
C ASP A 90 -15.55 11.72 5.26
N PRO A 91 -14.65 10.82 5.73
CA PRO A 91 -14.63 10.49 7.12
C PRO A 91 -14.29 11.76 7.89
N ALA A 92 -15.00 11.99 9.00
CA ALA A 92 -14.60 13.02 9.93
C ALA A 92 -13.14 12.76 10.30
N ALA A 93 -12.31 13.78 10.10
CA ALA A 93 -10.93 13.88 10.54
C ALA A 93 -10.68 13.07 11.82
N ALA A 94 -9.87 12.01 11.74
CA ALA A 94 -9.45 11.30 12.93
C ALA A 94 -8.60 12.25 13.77
N PRO A 95 -8.94 12.52 15.04
CA PRO A 95 -8.19 13.46 15.86
C PRO A 95 -6.73 13.00 15.97
N GLN A 96 -5.78 13.92 15.82
CA GLN A 96 -4.37 13.62 15.99
C GLN A 96 -4.13 13.16 17.43
N ALA A 97 -3.82 11.89 17.61
CA ALA A 97 -3.61 11.31 18.92
C ALA A 97 -2.11 11.31 19.27
N PRO A 98 -1.76 11.48 20.56
CA PRO A 98 -0.39 11.28 21.02
C PRO A 98 0.14 9.89 20.65
N LEU A 99 1.41 9.82 20.27
CA LEU A 99 2.05 8.57 19.82
C LEU A 99 3.30 8.26 20.65
N ILE A 100 3.63 6.98 20.82
CA ILE A 100 4.92 6.55 21.36
C ILE A 100 5.89 6.40 20.18
N VAL A 101 7.05 7.02 20.28
CA VAL A 101 8.12 6.93 19.29
C VAL A 101 8.82 5.60 19.47
N GLY A 102 8.55 4.65 18.59
CA GLY A 102 9.14 3.30 18.63
C GLY A 102 8.32 2.33 17.79
N GLY A 103 8.97 1.29 17.28
CA GLY A 103 8.34 0.33 16.36
C GLY A 103 7.99 0.92 14.99
N TRP A 104 7.23 0.18 14.20
CA TRP A 104 6.73 0.63 12.90
C TRP A 104 5.55 1.59 13.09
N ASN A 105 5.73 2.85 12.67
CA ASN A 105 4.66 3.86 12.63
C ASN A 105 4.67 4.54 11.26
N GLY A 106 3.64 4.23 10.46
CA GLY A 106 3.47 4.71 9.08
C GLY A 106 3.23 6.22 8.94
N SER A 107 3.03 6.97 10.04
CA SER A 107 2.80 8.43 10.04
C SER A 107 3.97 9.23 10.61
N LEU A 108 4.91 8.59 11.33
CA LEU A 108 6.02 9.30 11.97
C LEU A 108 7.15 9.60 10.97
N ARG A 109 7.46 10.88 10.79
CA ARG A 109 8.49 11.39 9.87
C ARG A 109 9.57 12.11 10.65
N GLU A 110 10.82 11.99 10.19
CA GLU A 110 11.95 12.77 10.67
C GLU A 110 12.47 13.65 9.53
N LEU A 111 12.72 14.93 9.80
CA LEU A 111 13.22 15.90 8.82
C LEU A 111 14.41 16.65 9.39
N THR A 112 15.56 16.45 8.75
CA THR A 112 16.76 17.28 8.97
C THR A 112 16.54 18.68 8.36
N PRO A 113 17.28 19.72 8.81
CA PRO A 113 17.26 21.04 8.17
C PRO A 113 17.63 20.91 6.68
N GLY A 114 16.77 21.43 5.80
CA GLY A 114 16.93 21.31 4.35
C GLY A 114 16.65 19.91 3.79
N GLY A 115 16.32 18.95 4.66
CA GLY A 115 16.01 17.57 4.29
C GLY A 115 14.59 17.42 3.78
N SER A 116 14.33 16.25 3.18
CA SER A 116 13.02 15.84 2.74
C SER A 116 12.79 14.35 3.01
N VAL A 117 11.52 13.97 3.11
CA VAL A 117 11.08 12.58 3.07
C VAL A 117 10.03 12.42 1.99
N ARG A 118 10.09 11.31 1.26
CA ARG A 118 9.15 10.97 0.21
C ARG A 118 8.51 9.62 0.45
N PHE A 119 7.23 9.56 0.12
CA PHE A 119 6.49 8.32 0.13
C PHE A 119 5.33 8.35 -0.87
N MET A 120 4.92 7.17 -1.33
CA MET A 120 3.71 7.03 -2.14
C MET A 120 2.48 7.01 -1.23
N ALA A 121 1.48 7.83 -1.58
CA ALA A 121 0.14 7.80 -1.01
C ALA A 121 -0.84 7.28 -2.07
N THR A 122 -1.51 6.17 -1.81
CA THR A 122 -2.59 5.67 -2.67
C THR A 122 -3.88 6.44 -2.39
N LEU A 123 -4.47 7.06 -3.41
CA LEU A 123 -5.79 7.67 -3.29
C LEU A 123 -6.86 6.58 -3.10
N PRO A 124 -7.80 6.76 -2.18
CA PRO A 124 -8.94 5.85 -2.03
C PRO A 124 -9.75 5.69 -3.32
N LYS A 125 -10.36 4.52 -3.55
CA LYS A 125 -11.13 4.26 -4.80
C LYS A 125 -12.23 5.26 -5.10
N ARG A 126 -12.81 5.89 -4.09
CA ARG A 126 -13.83 6.94 -4.28
C ARG A 126 -13.32 8.10 -5.15
N TYR A 127 -12.02 8.42 -5.12
CA TYR A 127 -11.43 9.39 -6.05
C TYR A 127 -11.40 8.84 -7.47
N ARG A 128 -11.00 7.57 -7.61
CA ARG A 128 -10.88 6.87 -8.89
C ARG A 128 -12.22 6.71 -9.61
N ARG A 129 -13.33 6.51 -8.90
CA ARG A 129 -14.68 6.44 -9.48
C ARG A 129 -15.06 7.69 -10.26
N GLU A 130 -14.49 8.83 -9.89
CA GLU A 130 -14.76 10.13 -10.50
C GLU A 130 -13.80 10.47 -11.65
N LEU A 131 -12.73 9.68 -11.85
CA LEU A 131 -11.76 9.90 -12.92
C LEU A 131 -12.23 9.25 -14.22
N VAL A 132 -12.34 10.07 -15.27
CA VAL A 132 -12.71 9.65 -16.62
C VAL A 132 -11.48 9.69 -17.52
N SER A 133 -11.30 8.62 -18.29
CA SER A 133 -10.12 8.46 -19.12
C SER A 133 -10.08 9.46 -20.28
N GLY A 134 -8.92 10.11 -20.44
CA GLY A 134 -8.69 11.22 -21.36
C GLY A 134 -9.01 12.59 -20.76
N GLU A 135 -9.58 12.65 -19.56
CA GLU A 135 -9.85 13.90 -18.85
C GLU A 135 -8.69 14.30 -17.93
N LYS A 136 -8.68 15.59 -17.54
CA LYS A 136 -7.65 16.19 -16.68
C LYS A 136 -8.26 16.65 -15.37
N TYR A 137 -7.57 16.40 -14.27
CA TYR A 137 -8.02 16.77 -12.94
C TYR A 137 -6.91 17.50 -12.17
N GLU A 138 -7.27 18.24 -11.14
CA GLU A 138 -6.35 18.75 -10.13
C GLU A 138 -6.65 18.06 -8.81
N LEU A 139 -5.64 17.40 -8.26
CA LEU A 139 -5.66 16.91 -6.89
C LEU A 139 -5.04 17.98 -5.99
N VAL A 140 -5.76 18.42 -4.97
CA VAL A 140 -5.36 19.54 -4.12
C VAL A 140 -5.36 19.12 -2.66
N TRP A 141 -4.22 19.25 -2.00
CA TRP A 141 -4.15 19.33 -0.54
C TRP A 141 -4.44 20.78 -0.13
N PRO A 142 -5.48 21.06 0.68
CA PRO A 142 -5.87 22.43 1.01
C PRO A 142 -4.94 23.13 2.02
N GLY A 143 -4.03 22.39 2.66
CA GLY A 143 -3.28 22.88 3.82
C GLY A 143 -3.88 22.34 5.13
N GLY A 144 -3.06 22.20 6.16
CA GLY A 144 -3.52 21.72 7.46
C GLY A 144 -2.51 21.96 8.58
N GLU A 145 -2.91 21.68 9.82
CA GLU A 145 -2.04 21.79 10.99
C GLU A 145 -1.53 20.41 11.44
N ILE A 146 -0.29 20.35 11.90
CA ILE A 146 0.29 19.16 12.55
C ILE A 146 0.54 19.50 14.02
N ALA A 147 -0.19 18.83 14.90
CA ALA A 147 -0.14 19.03 16.35
C ALA A 147 0.91 18.14 17.02
N ILE A 148 1.17 16.95 16.47
CA ILE A 148 2.13 16.00 17.05
C ILE A 148 3.50 16.19 16.38
N TRP A 149 4.39 16.90 17.06
CA TRP A 149 5.75 17.15 16.58
C TRP A 149 6.72 17.53 17.71
N ASP A 150 8.02 17.31 17.53
CA ASP A 150 9.07 17.85 18.41
C ASP A 150 10.41 18.05 17.68
N TRP A 151 11.33 18.79 18.30
CA TRP A 151 12.71 18.97 17.89
C TRP A 151 13.58 17.80 18.37
N GLY A 152 14.39 17.25 17.47
CA GLY A 152 15.27 16.11 17.69
C GLY A 152 14.99 14.98 16.72
N SER A 153 15.76 13.90 16.82
CA SER A 153 15.62 12.70 15.96
C SER A 153 14.68 11.67 16.58
N LYS A 154 14.25 10.69 15.78
CA LYS A 154 13.53 9.49 16.23
C LYS A 154 14.31 8.73 17.28
N GLU A 155 15.64 8.62 17.11
CA GLU A 155 16.51 7.93 18.06
C GLU A 155 16.51 8.61 19.44
N GLN A 156 16.60 9.94 19.46
CA GLN A 156 16.56 10.73 20.71
C GLN A 156 15.22 10.60 21.45
N HIS A 157 14.13 10.38 20.72
CA HIS A 157 12.79 10.21 21.28
C HIS A 157 12.38 8.75 21.43
N SER A 158 13.25 7.78 21.13
CA SER A 158 12.90 6.36 21.19
C SER A 158 12.37 5.96 22.58
N GLY A 159 11.21 5.31 22.60
CA GLY A 159 10.44 4.95 23.80
C GLY A 159 9.67 6.09 24.46
N GLN A 160 9.76 7.32 23.95
CA GLN A 160 9.09 8.49 24.52
C GLN A 160 7.74 8.74 23.86
N ARG A 161 6.83 9.39 24.60
CA ARG A 161 5.52 9.80 24.11
C ARG A 161 5.59 11.23 23.56
N LEU A 162 5.12 11.42 22.34
CA LEU A 162 4.85 12.73 21.75
C LEU A 162 3.40 13.10 21.99
N ASP A 163 3.18 14.20 22.71
CA ASP A 163 1.87 14.81 22.91
C ASP A 163 1.67 16.00 21.96
N GLU A 164 0.46 16.57 21.95
CA GLU A 164 0.16 17.77 21.18
C GLU A 164 1.03 18.96 21.61
N LYS A 165 1.57 19.66 20.62
CA LYS A 165 2.46 20.81 20.79
C LYS A 165 1.83 22.09 20.26
N VAL A 166 1.99 23.16 21.03
CA VAL A 166 1.58 24.52 20.66
C VAL A 166 2.84 25.41 20.61
N PRO A 167 3.08 26.16 19.52
CA PRO A 167 2.29 26.21 18.28
C PRO A 167 2.34 24.90 17.47
N LYS A 168 1.28 24.64 16.70
CA LYS A 168 1.24 23.53 15.73
C LYS A 168 2.02 23.92 14.47
N ILE A 169 2.57 22.95 13.75
CA ILE A 169 3.17 23.22 12.44
C ILE A 169 2.03 23.49 11.45
N CYS A 170 2.14 24.55 10.66
CA CYS A 170 1.29 24.72 9.49
C CYS A 170 1.94 24.03 8.28
N LEU A 171 1.24 23.08 7.69
CA LEU A 171 1.61 22.43 6.44
C LEU A 171 0.86 23.10 5.29
N PRO A 172 1.53 23.88 4.42
CA PRO A 172 0.89 24.62 3.34
C PRO A 172 0.18 23.72 2.32
N ALA A 173 -0.74 24.33 1.56
CA ALA A 173 -1.42 23.72 0.44
C ALA A 173 -0.46 23.22 -0.65
N ALA A 174 -0.83 22.13 -1.32
CA ALA A 174 -0.09 21.54 -2.43
C ALA A 174 -1.05 21.02 -3.50
N ARG A 175 -0.60 20.89 -4.75
CA ARG A 175 -1.44 20.33 -5.82
C ARG A 175 -0.64 19.60 -6.88
N VAL A 176 -1.32 18.73 -7.61
CA VAL A 176 -0.79 18.05 -8.80
C VAL A 176 -1.90 17.87 -9.83
N THR A 177 -1.56 18.11 -11.10
CA THR A 177 -2.44 17.80 -12.22
C THR A 177 -2.40 16.30 -12.50
N LEU A 178 -3.57 15.66 -12.50
CA LEU A 178 -3.77 14.27 -12.87
C LEU A 178 -4.23 14.20 -14.33
N GLU A 179 -3.53 13.44 -15.16
CA GLU A 179 -4.03 13.03 -16.47
C GLU A 179 -4.36 11.54 -16.38
N PHE A 180 -5.66 11.21 -16.39
CA PHE A 180 -6.10 9.83 -16.32
C PHE A 180 -6.19 9.27 -17.72
N ASN A 181 -5.25 8.41 -18.10
CA ASN A 181 -5.15 7.94 -19.47
C ASN A 181 -5.93 6.64 -19.64
N LYS A 182 -6.62 6.51 -20.79
CA LYS A 182 -7.07 5.19 -21.24
C LYS A 182 -5.84 4.31 -21.32
N PHE A 183 -5.90 3.14 -20.70
CA PHE A 183 -4.93 2.11 -20.97
C PHE A 183 -4.93 1.89 -22.49
N GLY A 184 -3.75 1.76 -23.10
CA GLY A 184 -3.63 1.53 -24.54
C GLY A 184 -4.61 0.45 -24.98
N LEU A 185 -5.39 0.75 -26.01
CA LEU A 185 -6.41 -0.09 -26.62
C LEU A 185 -5.81 -1.43 -27.07
N ASP A 186 -5.66 -2.36 -26.13
CA ASP A 186 -5.43 -3.78 -26.34
C ASP A 186 -5.97 -4.63 -25.16
N ALA A 187 -6.38 -4.02 -24.04
CA ALA A 187 -6.88 -4.76 -22.85
C ALA A 187 -8.40 -4.64 -22.57
N GLU A 188 -9.13 -3.75 -23.24
CA GLU A 188 -10.59 -3.56 -23.04
C GLU A 188 -11.48 -4.69 -23.62
N ALA A 189 -10.92 -5.87 -23.88
CA ALA A 189 -11.69 -7.08 -24.19
C ALA A 189 -11.21 -8.33 -23.44
N GLN A 190 -10.23 -8.21 -22.53
CA GLN A 190 -9.74 -9.35 -21.76
C GLN A 190 -10.18 -9.19 -20.31
N GLY A 191 -11.08 -10.06 -19.86
CA GLY A 191 -11.40 -10.19 -18.44
C GLY A 191 -10.14 -10.40 -17.59
N SER A 192 -10.28 -10.39 -16.25
CA SER A 192 -9.19 -10.65 -15.29
C SER A 192 -8.18 -11.67 -15.87
N PRO A 193 -6.88 -11.31 -16.02
CA PRO A 193 -5.90 -12.15 -16.70
C PRO A 193 -5.97 -13.58 -16.19
N SER A 194 -5.85 -14.56 -17.09
CA SER A 194 -5.96 -15.96 -16.70
C SER A 194 -5.05 -16.27 -15.51
N PRO A 195 -5.54 -17.02 -14.50
CA PRO A 195 -4.70 -17.46 -13.39
C PRO A 195 -3.46 -18.19 -13.92
N ILE A 196 -2.35 -18.09 -13.20
CA ILE A 196 -1.11 -18.76 -13.56
C ILE A 196 -1.32 -20.28 -13.53
N ALA A 197 -1.02 -20.93 -14.65
CA ALA A 197 -1.21 -22.36 -14.81
C ALA A 197 0.01 -23.14 -14.31
N ALA A 198 -0.21 -24.36 -13.81
CA ALA A 198 0.89 -25.24 -13.40
C ALA A 198 1.86 -25.58 -14.54
N SER A 199 1.40 -25.51 -15.81
CA SER A 199 2.24 -25.70 -16.99
C SER A 199 3.27 -24.58 -17.21
N GLU A 200 3.15 -23.45 -16.52
CA GLU A 200 4.13 -22.36 -16.59
C GLU A 200 5.38 -22.65 -15.74
N ARG A 201 5.37 -23.68 -14.87
CA ARG A 201 6.50 -24.06 -14.01
C ARG A 201 7.77 -24.38 -14.82
N MET A 202 8.92 -24.03 -14.25
CA MET A 202 10.27 -24.35 -14.76
C MET A 202 10.97 -25.39 -13.84
N GLU A 203 12.25 -25.70 -14.09
CA GLU A 203 13.11 -26.53 -13.23
C GLU A 203 13.43 -25.83 -11.88
N ALA A 204 12.41 -25.62 -11.06
CA ALA A 204 12.43 -24.99 -9.73
C ALA A 204 11.63 -25.83 -8.72
N PRO A 205 11.74 -25.59 -7.40
CA PRO A 205 10.88 -26.22 -6.41
C PRO A 205 9.41 -26.03 -6.73
N THR A 206 8.62 -27.04 -6.41
CA THR A 206 7.21 -27.06 -6.76
C THR A 206 6.38 -26.72 -5.53
N LEU A 207 5.76 -25.54 -5.54
CA LEU A 207 4.83 -25.11 -4.50
C LEU A 207 3.38 -25.13 -5.00
N SER A 208 2.44 -25.41 -4.12
CA SER A 208 1.00 -25.21 -4.36
C SER A 208 0.33 -24.48 -3.20
N VAL A 209 -0.74 -23.75 -3.52
CA VAL A 209 -1.51 -22.97 -2.54
C VAL A 209 -2.92 -23.53 -2.45
N SER A 210 -3.40 -23.72 -1.22
CA SER A 210 -4.80 -24.01 -0.95
C SER A 210 -5.39 -22.98 0.01
N LEU A 211 -6.63 -22.59 -0.25
CA LEU A 211 -7.39 -21.65 0.57
C LEU A 211 -8.53 -22.38 1.29
N ASP A 212 -8.80 -21.96 2.51
CA ASP A 212 -9.95 -22.42 3.31
C ASP A 212 -10.55 -21.24 4.08
N CYS A 213 -11.87 -21.18 4.18
CA CYS A 213 -12.57 -20.15 4.97
C CYS A 213 -13.94 -20.64 5.41
N GLU A 214 -14.53 -19.94 6.38
CA GLU A 214 -15.92 -20.15 6.75
C GLU A 214 -16.85 -19.85 5.56
N LYS A 215 -17.88 -20.68 5.38
CA LYS A 215 -18.82 -20.55 4.26
C LYS A 215 -19.95 -19.56 4.52
N ILE A 216 -20.20 -19.24 5.78
CA ILE A 216 -21.27 -18.38 6.24
C ILE A 216 -20.65 -17.40 7.21
N VAL A 217 -20.78 -16.11 6.92
CA VAL A 217 -20.18 -15.02 7.69
C VAL A 217 -21.32 -14.09 8.12
N PRO A 218 -21.41 -13.70 9.41
CA PRO A 218 -22.44 -12.77 9.85
C PRO A 218 -22.23 -11.38 9.24
N GLN A 219 -23.30 -10.63 9.04
CA GLN A 219 -23.22 -9.26 8.53
C GLN A 219 -22.38 -8.39 9.48
N GLY A 220 -21.35 -7.72 8.93
CA GLY A 220 -20.38 -6.95 9.71
C GLY A 220 -19.33 -7.81 10.43
N GLY A 221 -19.34 -9.13 10.25
CA GLY A 221 -18.32 -10.05 10.72
C GLY A 221 -17.02 -9.99 9.91
N GLU A 222 -15.98 -10.65 10.44
CA GLU A 222 -14.69 -10.78 9.78
C GLU A 222 -14.60 -12.13 9.05
N VAL A 223 -13.94 -12.16 7.88
CA VAL A 223 -13.64 -13.41 7.18
C VAL A 223 -12.17 -13.72 7.32
N ASP A 224 -11.84 -14.74 8.12
CA ASP A 224 -10.48 -15.27 8.19
C ASP A 224 -10.31 -16.36 7.11
N VAL A 225 -9.52 -16.04 6.09
CA VAL A 225 -9.13 -16.97 5.03
C VAL A 225 -7.79 -17.58 5.40
N LYS A 226 -7.76 -18.88 5.68
CA LYS A 226 -6.53 -19.65 5.87
C LYS A 226 -5.88 -19.92 4.52
N ILE A 227 -4.59 -19.65 4.45
CA ILE A 227 -3.72 -19.90 3.30
C ILE A 227 -2.74 -20.99 3.70
N SER A 228 -2.66 -22.06 2.93
CA SER A 228 -1.68 -23.12 3.11
C SER A 228 -0.80 -23.23 1.87
N VAL A 229 0.52 -23.18 2.04
CA VAL A 229 1.52 -23.34 0.99
C VAL A 229 2.23 -24.68 1.21
N LEU A 230 2.05 -25.60 0.27
CA LEU A 230 2.62 -26.95 0.31
C LEU A 230 3.85 -27.02 -0.58
N TYR A 231 4.94 -27.59 -0.07
CA TYR A 231 6.09 -27.97 -0.88
C TYR A 231 5.90 -29.39 -1.45
N GLU A 232 5.58 -29.45 -2.74
CA GLU A 232 5.32 -30.67 -3.51
C GLU A 232 6.64 -31.34 -3.93
N ALA A 233 7.26 -32.08 -3.02
CA ALA A 233 8.46 -32.86 -3.31
C ALA A 233 8.44 -34.25 -2.67
N PRO A 234 9.07 -35.26 -3.30
CA PRO A 234 9.26 -36.57 -2.70
C PRO A 234 10.01 -36.48 -1.37
N THR A 235 9.64 -37.31 -0.40
CA THR A 235 10.36 -37.42 0.87
C THR A 235 11.86 -37.64 0.65
N GLY A 236 12.69 -36.86 1.34
CA GLY A 236 14.14 -36.85 1.18
C GLY A 236 14.66 -35.89 0.10
N SER A 237 13.80 -35.12 -0.56
CA SER A 237 14.24 -33.96 -1.34
C SER A 237 14.82 -32.88 -0.41
N PRO A 238 15.74 -32.03 -0.91
CA PRO A 238 16.29 -30.93 -0.11
C PRO A 238 15.19 -29.98 0.38
N ALA A 239 15.40 -29.38 1.54
CA ALA A 239 14.57 -28.28 2.02
C ALA A 239 14.70 -27.07 1.11
N ILE A 240 13.74 -26.15 1.23
CA ILE A 240 13.79 -24.85 0.55
C ILE A 240 13.56 -23.74 1.56
N THR A 241 14.21 -22.61 1.33
CA THR A 241 13.89 -21.34 1.99
C THR A 241 13.39 -20.37 0.92
N PHE A 242 12.31 -19.66 1.21
CA PHE A 242 11.72 -18.72 0.25
C PHE A 242 11.19 -17.46 0.94
N HIS A 243 11.09 -16.38 0.16
CA HIS A 243 10.49 -15.15 0.61
C HIS A 243 8.94 -15.31 0.65
N SER A 244 8.35 -15.23 1.84
CA SER A 244 6.95 -15.56 2.10
C SER A 244 5.99 -14.39 1.87
N TYR A 245 6.51 -13.16 1.76
CA TYR A 245 5.73 -11.94 1.56
C TYR A 245 4.70 -12.00 0.41
N PRO A 246 5.00 -12.60 -0.77
CA PRO A 246 4.03 -12.65 -1.88
C PRO A 246 2.78 -13.52 -1.60
N PHE A 247 2.79 -14.34 -0.54
CA PHE A 247 1.62 -15.09 -0.07
C PHE A 247 0.84 -14.39 1.05
N GLN A 248 1.38 -13.28 1.57
CA GLN A 248 0.76 -12.53 2.66
C GLN A 248 0.12 -11.23 2.15
N TRP A 249 0.54 -10.74 0.99
CA TRP A 249 0.13 -9.45 0.46
C TRP A 249 -0.17 -9.50 -1.04
N TRP A 250 -0.88 -8.49 -1.52
CA TRP A 250 -1.20 -8.36 -2.95
C TRP A 250 0.05 -8.18 -3.80
N TYR A 251 0.10 -8.85 -4.96
CA TYR A 251 1.27 -8.86 -5.83
C TYR A 251 0.87 -8.51 -7.28
N GLY A 252 0.57 -7.25 -7.53
CA GLY A 252 0.39 -6.72 -8.89
C GLY A 252 -0.84 -7.22 -9.69
N PRO A 253 -0.97 -6.78 -10.95
CA PRO A 253 -2.22 -6.90 -11.72
C PRO A 253 -2.58 -8.32 -12.16
N ARG A 254 -1.60 -9.23 -12.33
CA ARG A 254 -1.82 -10.65 -12.70
C ARG A 254 -1.69 -11.62 -11.51
N GLU A 255 -0.95 -11.25 -10.46
CA GLU A 255 -0.56 -12.16 -9.38
C GLU A 255 -1.26 -11.81 -8.05
N GLY A 256 -1.18 -12.70 -7.06
CA GLY A 256 -1.79 -12.51 -5.75
C GLY A 256 -3.28 -12.81 -5.68
N TYR A 257 -3.95 -12.25 -4.67
CA TYR A 257 -5.32 -12.61 -4.30
C TYR A 257 -6.37 -11.81 -5.07
N ARG A 258 -7.57 -12.36 -5.31
CA ARG A 258 -8.69 -11.64 -5.93
C ARG A 258 -9.97 -11.96 -5.19
N LEU A 259 -10.74 -10.92 -4.90
CA LEU A 259 -12.10 -11.04 -4.39
C LEU A 259 -13.10 -10.74 -5.51
N TYR A 260 -14.17 -11.51 -5.56
CA TYR A 260 -15.28 -11.34 -6.50
C TYR A 260 -16.61 -11.36 -5.74
N ARG A 261 -17.59 -10.58 -6.19
CA ARG A 261 -18.99 -10.66 -5.74
C ARG A 261 -19.83 -11.32 -6.81
N ARG A 262 -20.82 -12.10 -6.40
CA ARG A 262 -21.82 -12.64 -7.32
C ARG A 262 -22.95 -11.64 -7.51
N ARG A 263 -23.21 -11.22 -8.75
CA ARG A 263 -24.34 -10.38 -9.17
C ARG A 263 -25.07 -11.03 -10.34
N GLU A 264 -26.38 -11.24 -10.20
CA GLU A 264 -27.23 -11.78 -11.29
C GLU A 264 -26.65 -13.03 -11.99
N ASN A 265 -26.00 -13.91 -11.22
CA ASN A 265 -25.27 -15.12 -11.66
C ASN A 265 -23.95 -14.91 -12.43
N THR A 266 -23.43 -13.68 -12.45
CA THR A 266 -22.08 -13.35 -12.91
C THR A 266 -21.16 -13.02 -11.73
N TRP A 267 -19.85 -13.16 -11.94
CA TRP A 267 -18.84 -12.78 -10.94
C TRP A 267 -18.20 -11.46 -11.33
N GLU A 268 -18.41 -10.46 -10.49
CA GLU A 268 -17.81 -9.14 -10.63
C GLU A 268 -16.58 -9.05 -9.75
N LYS A 269 -15.44 -8.61 -10.30
CA LYS A 269 -14.22 -8.41 -9.53
C LYS A 269 -14.44 -7.23 -8.58
N ILE A 270 -14.13 -7.45 -7.31
CA ILE A 270 -14.01 -6.38 -6.33
C ILE A 270 -12.57 -5.89 -6.41
N GLU A 271 -12.40 -4.61 -6.74
CA GLU A 271 -11.09 -3.97 -6.61
C GLU A 271 -10.69 -4.01 -5.13
N ASP A 272 -9.39 -4.06 -4.83
CA ASP A 272 -8.91 -4.01 -3.44
C ASP A 272 -8.77 -2.54 -3.01
N ASP A 273 -9.26 -2.18 -1.82
CA ASP A 273 -9.15 -0.82 -1.24
C ASP A 273 -7.85 -0.62 -0.44
N THR A 274 -6.96 -1.62 -0.44
CA THR A 274 -5.67 -1.49 0.24
C THR A 274 -4.87 -0.34 -0.34
N THR A 275 -4.65 0.64 0.53
CA THR A 275 -3.86 1.83 0.27
C THR A 275 -2.44 1.50 0.74
N GLY A 276 -1.53 1.30 -0.20
CA GLY A 276 -0.13 1.05 0.11
C GLY A 276 0.59 2.36 0.41
N PHE A 277 1.31 2.43 1.52
CA PHE A 277 2.32 3.46 1.71
C PHE A 277 3.69 2.85 1.36
N MET A 278 4.50 3.53 0.56
CA MET A 278 5.88 3.12 0.28
C MET A 278 6.81 4.28 0.58
N ILE A 279 7.74 4.11 1.51
CA ILE A 279 8.86 5.04 1.68
C ILE A 279 9.82 4.81 0.52
N VAL A 280 10.25 5.86 -0.18
CA VAL A 280 11.07 5.71 -1.41
C VAL A 280 12.46 6.34 -1.33
N ASP A 281 12.76 7.04 -0.23
CA ASP A 281 14.03 7.75 -0.07
C ASP A 281 15.06 7.01 0.77
N ASP A 282 14.60 6.17 1.71
CA ASP A 282 15.50 5.41 2.56
C ASP A 282 16.11 4.26 1.75
N PRO A 283 17.42 3.98 1.92
CA PRO A 283 18.07 2.90 1.19
C PRO A 283 17.51 1.54 1.60
N ASP A 284 17.58 0.59 0.67
CA ASP A 284 17.23 -0.80 0.94
C ASP A 284 17.99 -1.34 2.17
N VAL A 285 17.30 -2.15 2.96
CA VAL A 285 17.81 -2.71 4.21
C VAL A 285 18.34 -4.11 3.95
N SER A 286 19.55 -4.37 4.47
CA SER A 286 20.14 -5.70 4.45
C SER A 286 19.53 -6.57 5.52
N ILE A 287 19.00 -7.72 5.12
CA ILE A 287 18.26 -8.66 5.96
C ILE A 287 18.94 -10.02 5.90
N ASN A 288 19.14 -10.63 7.05
CA ASN A 288 19.64 -11.99 7.13
C ASN A 288 18.46 -12.96 6.95
N VAL A 289 18.54 -13.81 5.93
CA VAL A 289 17.47 -14.74 5.55
C VAL A 289 17.10 -15.69 6.69
N SER A 290 18.08 -16.16 7.48
CA SER A 290 17.82 -17.15 8.53
C SER A 290 17.20 -16.57 9.80
N GLN A 291 17.04 -15.25 9.90
CA GLN A 291 16.62 -14.56 11.13
C GLN A 291 15.36 -13.71 10.96
N ASP A 292 14.87 -13.56 9.73
CA ASP A 292 13.80 -12.63 9.41
C ASP A 292 12.48 -13.35 9.13
N GLU A 293 11.39 -12.82 9.68
CA GLU A 293 10.04 -13.40 9.61
C GLU A 293 9.44 -13.45 8.19
N ASN A 294 10.02 -12.71 7.23
CA ASN A 294 9.54 -12.72 5.85
C ASN A 294 10.14 -13.88 5.04
N PHE A 295 10.96 -14.75 5.65
CA PHE A 295 11.51 -15.95 5.02
C PHE A 295 11.06 -17.19 5.77
N GLU A 296 10.69 -18.21 5.01
CA GLU A 296 10.13 -19.45 5.55
C GLU A 296 10.85 -20.67 4.96
N ASP A 297 11.03 -21.67 5.80
CA ASP A 297 11.63 -22.95 5.44
C ASP A 297 10.54 -24.00 5.22
N LEU A 298 10.71 -24.86 4.21
CA LEU A 298 9.86 -26.01 3.99
C LEU A 298 10.67 -27.27 3.67
N GLN A 299 10.41 -28.32 4.45
CA GLN A 299 10.85 -29.68 4.13
C GLN A 299 9.96 -30.29 3.05
N ALA A 300 10.47 -31.30 2.35
CA ALA A 300 9.71 -31.99 1.31
C ALA A 300 8.39 -32.57 1.84
N GLY A 301 7.26 -32.09 1.30
CA GLY A 301 5.91 -32.46 1.75
C GLY A 301 5.36 -31.65 2.93
N GLU A 302 6.13 -30.69 3.44
CA GLU A 302 5.70 -29.80 4.52
C GLU A 302 4.75 -28.70 4.01
N THR A 303 3.91 -28.21 4.92
CA THR A 303 2.96 -27.13 4.64
C THR A 303 3.16 -26.00 5.63
N TRP A 304 3.42 -24.80 5.09
CA TRP A 304 3.41 -23.55 5.85
C TRP A 304 2.03 -22.91 5.75
N THR A 305 1.58 -22.23 6.80
CA THR A 305 0.24 -21.63 6.82
C THR A 305 0.26 -20.21 7.35
N THR A 306 -0.54 -19.35 6.71
CA THR A 306 -0.85 -17.99 7.16
C THR A 306 -2.34 -17.72 6.98
N SER A 307 -2.80 -16.51 7.28
CA SER A 307 -4.21 -16.13 7.14
C SER A 307 -4.39 -14.68 6.71
N HIS A 308 -5.34 -14.44 5.82
CA HIS A 308 -5.82 -13.09 5.51
C HIS A 308 -7.13 -12.84 6.24
N ARG A 309 -7.26 -11.65 6.82
CA ARG A 309 -8.51 -11.19 7.39
C ARG A 309 -9.17 -10.19 6.46
N LEU A 310 -10.30 -10.56 5.88
CA LEU A 310 -11.14 -9.66 5.09
C LEU A 310 -12.09 -8.94 6.06
N GLN A 311 -11.78 -7.67 6.39
CA GLN A 311 -12.61 -6.83 7.26
C GLN A 311 -13.62 -6.01 6.45
N ALA A 312 -14.69 -5.55 7.11
CA ALA A 312 -15.66 -4.61 6.53
C ALA A 312 -15.04 -3.26 6.13
N GLN A 313 -13.90 -2.87 6.72
CA GLN A 313 -13.10 -1.73 6.25
C GLN A 313 -11.87 -2.26 5.52
N GLY A 314 -11.89 -2.18 4.18
CA GLY A 314 -10.74 -2.49 3.33
C GLY A 314 -10.67 -3.91 2.74
N GLY A 315 -11.46 -4.87 3.26
CA GLY A 315 -11.50 -6.25 2.74
C GLY A 315 -12.79 -6.61 1.98
N LEU A 316 -13.94 -6.14 2.46
CA LEU A 316 -15.25 -6.28 1.80
C LEU A 316 -15.79 -4.90 1.37
N PRO A 317 -16.64 -4.82 0.33
CA PRO A 317 -17.30 -3.57 -0.06
C PRO A 317 -18.22 -3.01 1.02
N ASP A 318 -18.29 -1.68 1.15
CA ASP A 318 -19.18 -1.00 2.11
C ASP A 318 -20.68 -1.31 1.88
N ASP A 319 -21.07 -1.64 0.64
CA ASP A 319 -22.44 -2.00 0.26
C ASP A 319 -22.76 -3.50 0.44
N THR A 320 -21.96 -4.21 1.26
CA THR A 320 -22.18 -5.62 1.58
C THR A 320 -23.49 -5.81 2.36
N SER A 321 -24.31 -6.75 1.91
CA SER A 321 -25.66 -7.03 2.38
C SER A 321 -25.86 -8.53 2.61
N VAL A 322 -26.81 -8.88 3.49
CA VAL A 322 -27.23 -10.27 3.70
C VAL A 322 -27.63 -10.92 2.36
N GLY A 323 -27.15 -12.13 2.13
CA GLY A 323 -27.37 -12.90 0.90
C GLY A 323 -26.30 -12.68 -0.18
N ASP A 324 -25.38 -11.74 -0.02
CA ASP A 324 -24.24 -11.62 -0.91
C ASP A 324 -23.34 -12.85 -0.85
N VAL A 325 -22.88 -13.28 -2.02
CA VAL A 325 -21.92 -14.37 -2.15
C VAL A 325 -20.63 -13.82 -2.72
N PHE A 326 -19.54 -14.08 -2.00
CA PHE A 326 -18.20 -13.69 -2.41
C PHE A 326 -17.37 -14.91 -2.78
N ARG A 327 -16.41 -14.70 -3.67
CA ARG A 327 -15.41 -15.70 -4.05
C ARG A 327 -14.02 -15.10 -3.90
N TYR A 328 -13.16 -15.82 -3.21
CA TYR A 328 -11.76 -15.45 -3.01
C TYR A 328 -10.84 -16.49 -3.64
N ILE A 329 -9.82 -16.04 -4.38
CA ILE A 329 -8.89 -16.90 -5.12
C ILE A 329 -7.48 -16.30 -5.11
N PHE A 330 -6.46 -17.13 -4.97
CA PHE A 330 -5.09 -16.77 -5.27
C PHE A 330 -4.80 -17.08 -6.74
N LYS A 331 -4.42 -16.09 -7.53
CA LYS A 331 -4.21 -16.20 -8.98
C LYS A 331 -2.86 -16.80 -9.36
N GLY A 332 -2.03 -17.12 -8.37
CA GLY A 332 -0.64 -17.52 -8.55
C GLY A 332 0.31 -16.36 -8.31
N VAL A 333 1.60 -16.67 -8.23
CA VAL A 333 2.67 -15.69 -8.09
C VAL A 333 3.96 -16.19 -8.71
N LYS A 334 4.77 -15.25 -9.18
CA LYS A 334 6.17 -15.50 -9.47
C LYS A 334 6.99 -15.02 -8.26
N LEU A 335 7.59 -15.96 -7.53
CA LEU A 335 8.43 -15.60 -6.39
C LEU A 335 9.66 -14.82 -6.85
N ASP A 336 9.96 -13.79 -6.07
CA ASP A 336 11.12 -12.90 -6.23
C ASP A 336 12.40 -13.51 -5.68
N TRP A 337 12.32 -14.33 -4.62
CA TRP A 337 13.48 -15.00 -4.04
C TRP A 337 13.17 -16.37 -3.43
N TRP A 338 14.07 -17.33 -3.67
CA TRP A 338 14.08 -18.66 -3.06
C TRP A 338 15.49 -19.29 -3.20
N ASP A 339 15.84 -20.22 -2.32
CA ASP A 339 17.04 -21.04 -2.45
C ASP A 339 16.85 -22.45 -1.84
N TRP A 340 17.79 -23.34 -2.15
CA TRP A 340 17.85 -24.67 -1.55
C TRP A 340 18.55 -24.64 -0.19
N GLY A 341 18.00 -25.37 0.77
CA GLY A 341 18.48 -25.41 2.14
C GLY A 341 17.38 -24.99 3.11
N ASP A 342 17.64 -25.12 4.40
CA ASP A 342 16.85 -24.48 5.44
C ASP A 342 17.63 -23.29 6.04
N SER A 343 17.04 -22.61 7.02
CA SER A 343 17.66 -21.49 7.72
C SER A 343 19.06 -21.79 8.26
N SER A 344 19.40 -23.05 8.57
CA SER A 344 20.75 -23.42 9.02
C SER A 344 21.79 -23.39 7.89
N ASP A 345 21.38 -23.63 6.65
CA ASP A 345 22.20 -23.46 5.45
C ASP A 345 22.36 -21.98 5.07
N HIS A 346 21.42 -21.14 5.49
CA HIS A 346 21.32 -19.72 5.11
C HIS A 346 21.79 -18.72 6.19
N VAL A 347 22.53 -19.17 7.21
CA VAL A 347 23.01 -18.32 8.33
C VAL A 347 23.83 -17.10 7.88
N GLU A 348 24.57 -17.23 6.77
CA GLU A 348 25.38 -16.14 6.20
C GLU A 348 24.71 -15.48 4.98
N THR A 349 23.49 -15.92 4.62
CA THR A 349 22.79 -15.40 3.45
C THR A 349 22.12 -14.07 3.79
N VAL A 350 22.56 -13.02 3.10
CA VAL A 350 22.01 -11.67 3.23
C VAL A 350 21.40 -11.24 1.91
N VAL A 351 20.17 -10.74 1.99
CA VAL A 351 19.45 -10.13 0.87
C VAL A 351 19.10 -8.70 1.21
N LYS A 352 18.70 -7.91 0.21
CA LYS A 352 18.14 -6.59 0.45
C LYS A 352 16.65 -6.57 0.17
N LEU A 353 15.92 -5.97 1.10
CA LEU A 353 14.52 -5.60 0.94
C LEU A 353 14.41 -4.07 0.88
N PRO A 354 13.33 -3.51 0.32
CA PRO A 354 13.08 -2.08 0.38
C PRO A 354 13.11 -1.58 1.82
N CYS A 355 13.35 -0.28 2.03
CA CYS A 355 13.44 0.29 3.37
C CYS A 355 12.20 0.07 4.27
N PHE A 356 11.04 -0.16 3.67
CA PHE A 356 9.80 -0.51 4.37
C PHE A 356 9.64 -2.02 4.62
N ILE A 357 10.60 -2.85 4.21
CA ILE A 357 10.75 -4.32 4.35
C ILE A 357 9.66 -5.12 3.63
N LYS A 358 8.45 -4.57 3.54
CA LYS A 358 7.25 -5.16 2.95
C LYS A 358 7.23 -4.95 1.42
N GLY A 359 8.16 -5.57 0.71
CA GLY A 359 8.27 -5.50 -0.75
C GLY A 359 9.18 -6.61 -1.30
N GLN A 360 9.42 -6.61 -2.61
CA GLN A 360 10.24 -7.64 -3.27
C GLN A 360 11.72 -7.53 -2.88
N VAL A 361 12.43 -8.65 -2.82
CA VAL A 361 13.89 -8.69 -2.73
C VAL A 361 14.51 -7.91 -3.90
N THR A 362 15.28 -6.88 -3.57
CA THR A 362 15.93 -5.99 -4.54
C THR A 362 17.34 -6.48 -4.88
N GLU A 363 18.04 -7.07 -3.91
CA GLU A 363 19.35 -7.70 -4.12
C GLU A 363 19.44 -9.08 -3.44
N PRO A 364 19.96 -10.11 -4.13
CA PRO A 364 20.43 -10.07 -5.52
C PRO A 364 19.26 -9.95 -6.51
N GLN A 365 19.44 -9.12 -7.54
CA GLN A 365 18.44 -8.94 -8.59
C GLN A 365 18.18 -10.26 -9.34
N ASP A 366 16.92 -10.52 -9.71
CA ASP A 366 16.47 -11.75 -10.39
C ASP A 366 16.94 -13.03 -9.67
N ASN A 367 16.93 -12.99 -8.33
CA ASN A 367 17.39 -14.07 -7.46
C ASN A 367 18.81 -14.59 -7.81
N GLY A 368 19.70 -13.70 -8.22
CA GLY A 368 21.05 -14.07 -8.66
C GLY A 368 21.09 -14.93 -9.92
N GLY A 369 20.04 -14.88 -10.75
CA GLY A 369 19.90 -15.67 -11.98
C GLY A 369 19.35 -17.09 -11.77
N ARG A 370 18.89 -17.43 -10.55
CA ARG A 370 18.23 -18.72 -10.29
C ARG A 370 16.93 -18.86 -11.10
N PRO A 371 16.49 -20.10 -11.39
CA PRO A 371 15.21 -20.34 -12.05
C PRO A 371 14.05 -19.68 -11.32
N LYS A 372 13.10 -19.15 -12.09
CA LYS A 372 11.90 -18.49 -11.55
C LYS A 372 10.99 -19.56 -10.93
N LEU A 373 10.71 -19.46 -9.64
CA LEU A 373 9.74 -20.32 -8.98
C LEU A 373 8.34 -19.75 -9.20
N ILE A 374 7.52 -20.51 -9.92
CA ILE A 374 6.15 -20.15 -10.27
C ILE A 374 5.20 -20.97 -9.43
N VAL A 375 4.37 -20.29 -8.66
CA VAL A 375 3.29 -20.90 -7.89
C VAL A 375 1.98 -20.67 -8.62
N PRO A 376 1.26 -21.73 -9.00
CA PRO A 376 0.03 -21.61 -9.75
C PRO A 376 -1.12 -21.09 -8.87
N ALA A 377 -2.23 -20.80 -9.53
CA ALA A 377 -3.46 -20.41 -8.85
C ALA A 377 -3.98 -21.50 -7.89
N SER A 378 -4.60 -21.06 -6.80
CA SER A 378 -5.22 -21.95 -5.81
C SER A 378 -6.60 -22.43 -6.23
N ASN A 379 -7.22 -23.25 -5.38
CA ASN A 379 -8.68 -23.36 -5.36
C ASN A 379 -9.33 -22.01 -5.04
N ALA A 380 -10.60 -21.85 -5.45
CA ALA A 380 -11.43 -20.75 -4.99
C ALA A 380 -12.19 -21.16 -3.72
N VAL A 381 -12.35 -20.23 -2.79
CA VAL A 381 -13.26 -20.37 -1.65
C VAL A 381 -14.42 -19.41 -1.82
N GLU A 382 -15.60 -19.81 -1.36
CA GLU A 382 -16.82 -19.02 -1.45
C GLU A 382 -17.48 -18.92 -0.08
N PHE A 383 -17.96 -17.72 0.26
CA PHE A 383 -18.67 -17.46 1.49
C PHE A 383 -19.89 -16.57 1.24
N THR A 384 -20.91 -16.73 2.08
CA THR A 384 -22.17 -16.00 2.01
C THR A 384 -22.37 -15.16 3.25
N ILE A 385 -22.85 -13.93 3.09
CA ILE A 385 -23.21 -13.06 4.20
C ILE A 385 -24.59 -13.46 4.73
N ALA A 386 -24.68 -13.70 6.04
CA ALA A 386 -25.90 -14.09 6.73
C ALA A 386 -26.25 -13.10 7.85
N GLU A 387 -27.46 -13.22 8.39
CA GLU A 387 -27.93 -12.44 9.55
C GLU A 387 -27.09 -12.65 10.82
#